data_AF-E9RX88-F1
#
_entry.id   AF-E9RX88-F1
#
_cell.length_a   1.000
_cell.length_b   1.000
_cell.length_c   1.000
_cell.angle_alpha   90.00
_cell.angle_beta   90.00
_cell.angle_gamma   90.00
#
_symmetry.space_group_name_H-M   'P 1'
#
loop_
_entity.id
_entity.type
_entity.pdbx_description
1 polymer ?
#
loop_
_entity_poly.entity_id
_entity_poly.type
_entity_poly.pdbx_seq_one_letter_code
_entity_poly.pdbx_strand_id
1 'polypeptide(L)'
;MNFKEYSQEWFEDGQIDEVAFCENFLQRMPLKCINGIFFSYDGMLPDGEVEKEIYRMVKPVLTKGISKKVKQLLEVLKLEAYSEELPVQMDRIHVKNGTYFLSGSFTEMKEFCLNRLPVNYEMKEAKPERWLKFLSELLEEDDIPTLQEYMGYCLIPSNKAQKLLIILGKGGEGKSRIGLVMRKILGTNMNVSNIQKVEHNRFARADLEYRLLMVDDDMKLEALKDTNYIKTIVTLEDKMDLERKSKQSVQGNLYVRFLCFGNGSLSALHDRSYGFYRRQIILTVKDVPADRVDDPYLIEKLQREADDIFLWCLHGLKRLLKNEYRFTISERAKKNLHEAMESGNNIIAFMQSAGYIRLEENTTATSKNLYQAYCRWCEDNTEKPMSAKSFSGYLKENEKKYHIHYSTNIPSDNGKNARGFQGIHTQIRIDNYR
;
A
#
# COMPACT_ATOMS: atom_id res chain seq x y z
N MET A 1 -13.90 17.75 -33.12
CA MET A 1 -14.20 16.35 -33.50
C MET A 1 -15.45 16.37 -34.35
N ASN A 2 -15.34 16.04 -35.63
CA ASN A 2 -16.49 15.91 -36.52
C ASN A 2 -17.40 14.80 -36.00
N PHE A 3 -18.67 15.12 -35.78
CA PHE A 3 -19.73 14.16 -35.54
C PHE A 3 -19.90 13.33 -36.82
N LYS A 4 -19.18 12.22 -36.95
CA LYS A 4 -19.61 11.17 -37.88
C LYS A 4 -20.99 10.72 -37.39
N GLU A 5 -22.01 10.91 -38.20
CA GLU A 5 -23.36 10.42 -37.95
C GLU A 5 -23.27 8.94 -37.54
N TYR A 6 -23.92 8.60 -36.42
CA TYR A 6 -23.97 7.23 -35.95
C TYR A 6 -24.70 6.41 -37.01
N SER A 7 -24.06 5.44 -37.67
CA SER A 7 -24.82 4.39 -38.36
C SER A 7 -25.76 3.75 -37.33
N GLN A 8 -27.06 3.75 -37.65
CA GLN A 8 -28.16 3.26 -36.82
C GLN A 8 -28.68 1.91 -37.33
N GLU A 9 -27.84 1.12 -37.99
CA GLU A 9 -28.20 -0.23 -38.49
C GLU A 9 -28.68 -1.19 -37.40
N TRP A 10 -28.47 -0.85 -36.12
CA TRP A 10 -28.96 -1.55 -34.94
C TRP A 10 -30.34 -1.07 -34.44
N PHE A 11 -30.99 -0.14 -35.16
CA PHE A 11 -32.30 0.41 -34.78
C PHE A 11 -33.27 0.40 -35.97
N GLU A 12 -34.41 -0.27 -35.79
CA GLU A 12 -35.50 -0.34 -36.77
C GLU A 12 -36.85 -0.33 -36.04
N ASP A 13 -37.83 0.39 -36.59
CA ASP A 13 -39.22 0.44 -36.08
C ASP A 13 -39.38 0.70 -34.57
N GLY A 14 -38.51 1.55 -33.99
CA GLY A 14 -38.57 1.87 -32.56
C GLY A 14 -37.94 0.80 -31.64
N GLN A 15 -37.33 -0.23 -32.21
CA GLN A 15 -36.66 -1.31 -31.50
C GLN A 15 -35.15 -1.25 -31.71
N ILE A 16 -34.40 -1.66 -30.69
CA ILE A 16 -32.95 -1.75 -30.74
C ILE A 16 -32.59 -3.23 -30.78
N ASP A 17 -31.88 -3.63 -31.84
CA ASP A 17 -31.16 -4.90 -31.88
C ASP A 17 -29.95 -4.80 -30.94
N GLU A 18 -30.01 -5.56 -29.84
CA GLU A 18 -29.02 -5.47 -28.77
C GLU A 18 -27.66 -6.02 -29.20
N VAL A 19 -27.63 -7.04 -30.07
CA VAL A 19 -26.41 -7.66 -30.57
C VAL A 19 -25.75 -6.74 -31.59
N ALA A 20 -26.50 -6.29 -32.60
CA ALA A 20 -26.00 -5.36 -33.61
C ALA A 20 -25.52 -4.04 -32.98
N PHE A 21 -26.21 -3.56 -31.93
CA PHE A 21 -25.76 -2.41 -31.16
C PHE A 21 -24.40 -2.67 -30.49
N CYS A 22 -24.24 -3.81 -29.81
CA CYS A 22 -23.01 -4.15 -29.10
C CYS A 22 -21.82 -4.36 -30.06
N GLU A 23 -22.04 -5.01 -31.21
CA GLU A 23 -21.01 -5.15 -32.25
C GLU A 23 -20.58 -3.77 -32.78
N ASN A 24 -21.53 -2.89 -33.10
CA ASN A 24 -21.25 -1.53 -33.54
C ASN A 24 -20.51 -0.73 -32.47
N PHE A 25 -20.89 -0.90 -31.20
CA PHE A 25 -20.24 -0.28 -30.05
C PHE A 25 -18.78 -0.73 -29.95
N LEU A 26 -18.52 -2.04 -29.99
CA LEU A 26 -17.18 -2.61 -29.82
C LEU A 26 -16.23 -2.31 -30.98
N GLN A 27 -16.75 -2.14 -32.21
CA GLN A 27 -15.96 -1.68 -33.35
C GLN A 27 -15.43 -0.25 -33.15
N ARG A 28 -16.20 0.61 -32.47
CA ARG A 28 -15.83 2.02 -32.22
C ARG A 28 -15.03 2.18 -30.94
N MET A 29 -15.43 1.46 -29.90
CA MET A 29 -14.80 1.46 -28.59
C MET A 29 -14.47 0.02 -28.22
N PRO A 30 -13.28 -0.48 -28.61
CA PRO A 30 -12.85 -1.82 -28.26
C PRO A 30 -12.77 -1.98 -26.74
N LEU A 31 -13.53 -2.93 -26.22
CA LEU A 31 -13.60 -3.27 -24.80
C LEU A 31 -13.43 -4.78 -24.60
N LYS A 32 -12.86 -5.14 -23.45
CA LYS A 32 -12.88 -6.48 -22.89
C LYS A 32 -13.59 -6.47 -21.55
N CYS A 33 -14.43 -7.45 -21.28
CA CYS A 33 -15.09 -7.65 -20.00
C CYS A 33 -14.42 -8.83 -19.28
N ILE A 34 -13.80 -8.55 -18.13
CA ILE A 34 -13.07 -9.53 -17.31
C ILE A 34 -13.63 -9.43 -15.90
N ASN A 35 -14.14 -10.55 -15.37
CA ASN A 35 -14.82 -10.60 -14.07
C ASN A 35 -15.92 -9.53 -13.90
N GLY A 36 -16.60 -9.18 -15.00
CA GLY A 36 -17.66 -8.16 -15.01
C GLY A 36 -17.16 -6.72 -14.99
N ILE A 37 -15.87 -6.48 -15.22
CA ILE A 37 -15.24 -5.15 -15.30
C ILE A 37 -14.77 -4.92 -16.74
N PHE A 38 -15.06 -3.74 -17.29
CA PHE A 38 -14.59 -3.37 -18.63
C PHE A 38 -13.15 -2.87 -18.62
N PHE A 39 -12.39 -3.23 -19.65
CA PHE A 39 -11.04 -2.80 -19.94
C PHE A 39 -10.98 -2.32 -21.39
N SER A 40 -10.47 -1.11 -21.58
CA SER A 40 -10.18 -0.54 -22.89
C SER A 40 -8.67 -0.57 -23.16
N TYR A 41 -8.23 -0.02 -24.29
CA TYR A 41 -6.83 0.29 -24.49
C TYR A 41 -6.28 1.22 -23.41
N ASP A 42 -7.10 2.08 -22.79
CA ASP A 42 -6.70 2.97 -21.70
C ASP A 42 -6.88 2.36 -20.30
N GLY A 43 -7.03 1.04 -20.22
CA GLY A 43 -7.13 0.30 -18.96
C GLY A 43 -8.56 0.18 -18.46
N MET A 44 -8.68 -0.03 -17.14
CA MET A 44 -9.95 -0.29 -16.47
C MET A 44 -10.95 0.87 -16.61
N LEU A 45 -12.15 0.54 -17.06
CA LEU A 45 -13.22 1.49 -17.35
C LEU A 45 -14.45 1.18 -16.47
N PRO A 46 -14.89 2.11 -15.61
CA PRO A 46 -16.09 1.91 -14.79
C PRO A 46 -17.36 1.81 -15.65
N ASP A 47 -18.32 0.97 -15.22
CA ASP A 47 -19.63 0.81 -15.87
C ASP A 47 -20.29 2.16 -16.20
N GLY A 48 -20.24 3.13 -15.28
CA GLY A 48 -20.84 4.45 -15.49
C GLY A 48 -20.26 5.25 -16.66
N GLU A 49 -19.02 5.01 -17.08
CA GLU A 49 -18.45 5.64 -18.29
C GLU A 49 -18.96 4.94 -19.56
N VAL A 50 -19.12 3.62 -19.52
CA VAL A 50 -19.71 2.84 -20.63
C VAL A 50 -21.20 3.18 -20.79
N GLU A 51 -21.95 3.27 -19.69
CA GLU A 51 -23.36 3.70 -19.68
C GLU A 51 -23.56 5.08 -20.31
N LYS A 52 -22.65 6.03 -20.07
CA LYS A 52 -22.71 7.36 -20.69
C LYS A 52 -22.57 7.30 -22.21
N GLU A 53 -21.69 6.44 -22.72
CA GLU A 53 -21.50 6.28 -24.16
C GLU A 53 -22.69 5.54 -24.80
N ILE A 54 -23.18 4.49 -24.16
CA ILE A 54 -24.42 3.81 -24.58
C ILE A 54 -25.57 4.82 -24.65
N TYR A 55 -25.77 5.63 -23.60
CA TYR A 55 -26.78 6.68 -23.58
C TYR A 55 -26.60 7.69 -24.72
N ARG A 56 -25.36 8.10 -25.02
CA ARG A 56 -25.06 9.04 -26.10
C ARG A 56 -25.48 8.49 -27.47
N MET A 57 -25.25 7.20 -27.71
CA MET A 57 -25.65 6.52 -28.96
C MET A 57 -27.16 6.30 -29.06
N VAL A 58 -27.82 6.00 -27.95
CA VAL A 58 -29.25 5.61 -27.92
C VAL A 58 -30.20 6.82 -27.84
N LYS A 59 -29.82 7.91 -27.16
CA LYS A 59 -30.70 9.09 -26.96
C LYS A 59 -31.26 9.74 -28.24
N PRO A 60 -30.61 9.68 -29.43
CA PRO A 60 -31.20 10.24 -30.65
C PRO A 60 -32.40 9.47 -31.18
N VAL A 61 -32.50 8.16 -30.87
CA VAL A 61 -33.54 7.27 -31.42
C VAL A 61 -34.55 6.79 -30.39
N LEU A 62 -34.21 6.84 -29.10
CA LEU A 62 -35.08 6.39 -28.01
C LEU A 62 -35.15 7.43 -26.88
N THR A 63 -36.36 7.94 -26.60
CA THR A 63 -36.59 8.95 -25.55
C THR A 63 -37.36 8.41 -24.33
N LYS A 64 -38.13 7.33 -24.49
CA LYS A 64 -38.89 6.68 -23.41
C LYS A 64 -38.17 5.42 -22.91
N GLY A 65 -38.12 5.20 -21.60
CA GLY A 65 -37.51 4.00 -21.01
C GLY A 65 -35.98 3.90 -21.17
N ILE A 66 -35.32 4.97 -21.59
CA ILE A 66 -33.89 4.97 -21.96
C ILE A 66 -32.98 4.45 -20.84
N SER A 67 -33.22 4.81 -19.58
CA SER A 67 -32.39 4.34 -18.46
C SER A 67 -32.42 2.80 -18.32
N LYS A 68 -33.59 2.19 -18.48
CA LYS A 68 -33.72 0.72 -18.47
C LYS A 68 -32.99 0.10 -19.66
N LYS A 69 -33.15 0.68 -20.85
CA LYS A 69 -32.48 0.18 -22.07
C LYS A 69 -30.96 0.30 -21.99
N VAL A 70 -30.42 1.41 -21.46
CA VAL A 70 -28.97 1.58 -21.22
C VAL A 70 -28.43 0.48 -20.32
N LYS A 71 -29.10 0.19 -19.20
CA LYS A 71 -28.68 -0.90 -18.30
C LYS A 71 -28.77 -2.27 -18.95
N GLN A 72 -29.80 -2.52 -19.76
CA GLN A 72 -29.94 -3.78 -20.49
C GLN A 72 -28.80 -3.95 -21.50
N LEU A 73 -28.52 -2.93 -22.31
CA LEU A 73 -27.43 -2.94 -23.29
C LEU A 73 -26.06 -3.09 -22.62
N LEU A 74 -25.84 -2.50 -21.44
CA LEU A 74 -24.60 -2.70 -20.69
C LEU A 74 -24.39 -4.17 -20.32
N GLU A 75 -25.44 -4.87 -19.87
CA GLU A 75 -25.34 -6.27 -19.49
C GLU A 75 -25.12 -7.18 -20.71
N VAL A 76 -25.77 -6.91 -21.85
CA VAL A 76 -25.50 -7.62 -23.11
C VAL A 76 -24.07 -7.35 -23.58
N LEU A 77 -23.61 -6.08 -23.50
CA LEU A 77 -22.25 -5.70 -23.87
C LEU A 77 -21.19 -6.40 -23.02
N LYS A 78 -21.47 -6.69 -21.74
CA LYS A 78 -20.57 -7.49 -20.89
C LYS A 78 -20.43 -8.93 -21.37
N LEU A 79 -21.49 -9.50 -21.95
CA LEU A 79 -21.48 -10.84 -22.53
C LEU A 79 -20.71 -10.83 -23.86
N GLU A 80 -21.01 -9.88 -24.74
CA GLU A 80 -20.35 -9.73 -26.05
C GLU A 80 -18.85 -9.40 -25.93
N ALA A 81 -18.49 -8.55 -24.97
CA ALA A 81 -17.10 -8.17 -24.72
C ALA A 81 -16.35 -9.19 -23.85
N TYR A 82 -16.95 -10.32 -23.47
CA TYR A 82 -16.32 -11.29 -22.58
C TYR A 82 -14.93 -11.69 -23.10
N SER A 83 -13.95 -11.67 -22.21
CA SER A 83 -12.58 -12.07 -22.51
C SER A 83 -12.03 -12.89 -21.37
N GLU A 84 -11.12 -13.81 -21.71
CA GLU A 84 -10.17 -14.34 -20.74
C GLU A 84 -9.40 -13.20 -20.07
N GLU A 85 -8.91 -13.50 -18.86
CA GLU A 85 -8.17 -12.57 -18.03
C GLU A 85 -6.88 -12.11 -18.73
N LEU A 86 -6.61 -10.80 -18.64
CA LEU A 86 -5.36 -10.26 -19.16
C LEU A 86 -4.21 -10.62 -18.22
N PRO A 87 -3.03 -10.97 -18.76
CA PRO A 87 -1.88 -11.25 -17.92
C PRO A 87 -1.46 -10.01 -17.13
N VAL A 88 -1.01 -10.21 -15.90
CA VAL A 88 -0.36 -9.16 -15.11
C VAL A 88 1.03 -8.90 -15.68
N GLN A 89 1.20 -7.77 -16.36
CA GLN A 89 2.45 -7.39 -17.00
C GLN A 89 3.34 -6.61 -16.03
N MET A 90 4.34 -7.27 -15.44
CA MET A 90 5.30 -6.65 -14.51
C MET A 90 6.54 -6.08 -15.20
N ASP A 91 6.69 -6.30 -16.50
CA ASP A 91 7.86 -5.96 -17.32
C ASP A 91 7.73 -4.64 -18.09
N ARG A 92 6.59 -3.95 -17.95
CA ARG A 92 6.26 -2.73 -18.70
C ARG A 92 5.33 -1.81 -17.90
N ILE A 93 5.21 -0.57 -18.38
CA ILE A 93 4.30 0.44 -17.87
C ILE A 93 3.53 1.00 -19.08
N HIS A 94 2.21 0.89 -19.05
CA HIS A 94 1.37 1.53 -20.07
C HIS A 94 1.10 2.98 -19.67
N VAL A 95 1.42 3.90 -20.58
CA VAL A 95 1.27 5.34 -20.41
C VAL A 95 0.31 5.88 -21.47
N LYS A 96 -0.10 7.14 -21.36
CA LYS A 96 -1.12 7.74 -22.22
C LYS A 96 -0.77 7.66 -23.70
N ASN A 97 0.50 7.83 -24.04
CA ASN A 97 1.01 7.86 -25.42
C ASN A 97 1.63 6.53 -25.89
N GLY A 98 1.57 5.45 -25.10
CA GLY A 98 2.18 4.18 -25.53
C GLY A 98 2.50 3.22 -24.38
N THR A 99 3.51 2.39 -24.59
CA THR A 99 3.98 1.38 -23.63
C THR A 99 5.49 1.49 -23.48
N TYR A 100 5.93 1.74 -22.24
CA TYR A 100 7.35 1.75 -21.87
C TYR A 100 7.73 0.37 -21.32
N PHE A 101 8.71 -0.29 -21.91
CA PHE A 101 9.24 -1.56 -21.43
C PHE A 101 10.38 -1.32 -20.45
N LEU A 102 10.45 -2.09 -19.36
CA LEU A 102 11.50 -1.93 -18.36
C LEU A 102 12.90 -2.27 -18.90
N SER A 103 12.99 -2.91 -20.08
CA SER A 103 14.21 -3.07 -20.87
C SER A 103 14.78 -1.75 -21.42
N GLY A 104 13.96 -0.68 -21.48
CA GLY A 104 14.35 0.64 -21.98
C GLY A 104 13.68 1.06 -23.30
N SER A 105 13.01 0.16 -24.00
CA SER A 105 12.31 0.47 -25.26
C SER A 105 10.93 1.09 -25.03
N PHE A 106 10.44 1.85 -26.01
CA PHE A 106 9.11 2.45 -26.00
C PHE A 106 8.41 2.23 -27.34
N THR A 107 7.09 2.02 -27.31
CA THR A 107 6.23 1.97 -28.50
C THR A 107 4.99 2.81 -28.29
N GLU A 108 4.55 3.53 -29.32
CA GLU A 108 3.28 4.28 -29.30
C GLU A 108 2.06 3.36 -29.46
N MET A 109 2.28 2.11 -29.89
CA MET A 109 1.20 1.13 -30.03
C MET A 109 0.59 0.79 -28.67
N LYS A 110 -0.74 0.91 -28.59
CA LYS A 110 -1.51 0.53 -27.42
C LYS A 110 -2.05 -0.89 -27.57
N GLU A 111 -2.01 -1.62 -26.46
CA GLU A 111 -2.64 -2.92 -26.28
C GLU A 111 -3.60 -2.85 -25.09
N PHE A 112 -4.52 -3.82 -25.00
CA PHE A 112 -5.36 -3.97 -23.81
C PHE A 112 -4.46 -4.25 -22.60
N CYS A 113 -4.69 -3.53 -21.51
CA CYS A 113 -3.88 -3.63 -20.31
C CYS A 113 -4.74 -3.47 -19.06
N LEU A 114 -4.28 -4.00 -17.92
CA LEU A 114 -4.96 -3.82 -16.63
C LEU A 114 -4.83 -2.38 -16.10
N ASN A 115 -3.67 -1.75 -16.34
CA ASN A 115 -3.35 -0.41 -15.86
C ASN A 115 -2.72 0.44 -16.96
N ARG A 116 -3.37 1.54 -17.35
CA ARG A 116 -2.73 2.63 -18.12
C ARG A 116 -2.70 3.90 -17.31
N LEU A 117 -1.54 4.53 -17.26
CA LEU A 117 -1.31 5.79 -16.54
C LEU A 117 -1.65 6.99 -17.46
N PRO A 118 -2.34 8.03 -16.99
CA PRO A 118 -2.72 9.22 -17.78
C PRO A 118 -1.57 10.21 -18.07
N VAL A 119 -0.32 9.85 -17.78
CA VAL A 119 0.90 10.62 -18.08
C VAL A 119 1.52 10.19 -19.41
N ASN A 120 2.34 11.04 -20.02
CA ASN A 120 3.10 10.69 -21.21
C ASN A 120 4.53 10.25 -20.84
N TYR A 121 5.08 9.33 -21.63
CA TYR A 121 6.52 9.06 -21.62
C TYR A 121 7.20 9.84 -22.74
N GLU A 122 8.31 10.49 -22.42
CA GLU A 122 9.23 11.10 -23.38
C GLU A 122 10.65 10.64 -23.04
N MET A 123 11.46 10.32 -24.05
CA MET A 123 12.87 9.97 -23.86
C MET A 123 13.70 11.25 -23.61
N LYS A 124 13.60 11.78 -22.39
CA LYS A 124 14.33 12.96 -21.94
C LYS A 124 14.70 12.85 -20.48
N GLU A 125 15.58 13.74 -20.03
CA GLU A 125 15.88 13.90 -18.61
C GLU A 125 14.68 14.54 -17.87
N ALA A 126 14.34 13.98 -16.72
CA ALA A 126 13.28 14.51 -15.85
C ALA A 126 13.71 15.84 -15.23
N LYS A 127 12.91 16.89 -15.39
CA LYS A 127 13.17 18.22 -14.78
C LYS A 127 11.99 18.75 -13.95
N PRO A 128 11.47 18.01 -12.96
CA PRO A 128 10.36 18.50 -12.14
C PRO A 128 10.88 19.43 -11.03
N GLU A 129 11.29 20.64 -11.40
CA GLU A 129 11.99 21.58 -10.51
C GLU A 129 11.18 21.94 -9.25
N ARG A 130 9.87 22.17 -9.39
CA ARG A 130 9.03 22.51 -8.23
C ARG A 130 8.80 21.29 -7.35
N TRP A 131 8.68 20.11 -7.93
CA TRP A 131 8.64 18.86 -7.18
C TRP A 131 9.90 18.65 -6.34
N LEU A 132 11.09 18.81 -6.94
CA LEU A 132 12.36 18.65 -6.22
C LEU A 132 12.51 19.70 -5.11
N LYS A 133 12.15 20.96 -5.38
CA LYS A 133 12.11 22.01 -4.37
C LYS A 133 11.17 21.63 -3.21
N PHE A 134 9.93 21.25 -3.52
CA PHE A 134 8.94 20.79 -2.54
C PHE A 134 9.47 19.64 -1.69
N LEU A 135 10.12 18.63 -2.30
CA LEU A 135 10.69 17.51 -1.56
C LEU A 135 11.86 17.94 -0.66
N SER A 136 12.70 18.87 -1.10
CA SER A 136 13.82 19.39 -0.29
C SER A 136 13.36 20.15 0.96
N GLU A 137 12.20 20.82 0.87
CA GLU A 137 11.55 21.50 1.98
C GLU A 137 10.82 20.51 2.90
N LEU A 138 10.31 19.40 2.36
CA LEU A 138 9.52 18.42 3.08
C LEU A 138 10.35 17.33 3.78
N LEU A 139 11.43 16.84 3.16
CA LEU A 139 12.20 15.67 3.59
C LEU A 139 13.69 16.01 3.71
N GLU A 140 14.41 15.19 4.49
CA GLU A 140 15.88 15.19 4.42
C GLU A 140 16.35 14.62 3.08
N GLU A 141 17.49 15.10 2.59
CA GLU A 141 18.03 14.72 1.28
C GLU A 141 18.20 13.20 1.14
N ASP A 142 18.68 12.54 2.20
CA ASP A 142 18.89 11.08 2.23
C ASP A 142 17.58 10.26 2.16
N ASP A 143 16.43 10.86 2.48
CA ASP A 143 15.13 10.20 2.43
C ASP A 143 14.50 10.29 1.02
N ILE A 144 14.91 11.26 0.20
CA ILE A 144 14.36 11.49 -1.14
C ILE A 144 14.54 10.29 -2.07
N PRO A 145 15.71 9.61 -2.14
CA PRO A 145 15.87 8.38 -2.93
C PRO A 145 14.90 7.27 -2.54
N THR A 146 14.59 7.14 -1.25
CA THR A 146 13.63 6.16 -0.73
C THR A 146 12.22 6.44 -1.27
N LEU A 147 11.77 7.70 -1.18
CA LEU A 147 10.48 8.13 -1.72
C LEU A 147 10.42 7.92 -3.24
N GLN A 148 11.48 8.29 -3.96
CA GLN A 148 11.58 8.12 -5.41
C GLN A 148 11.41 6.66 -5.83
N GLU A 149 12.13 5.76 -5.16
CA GLU A 149 12.01 4.31 -5.41
C GLU A 149 10.61 3.80 -5.08
N TYR A 150 10.00 4.27 -3.99
CA TYR A 150 8.67 3.82 -3.61
C TYR A 150 7.57 4.31 -4.57
N MET A 151 7.65 5.57 -5.01
CA MET A 151 6.75 6.09 -6.04
C MET A 151 6.96 5.36 -7.37
N GLY A 152 8.20 5.04 -7.73
CA GLY A 152 8.55 4.21 -8.88
C GLY A 152 8.00 2.78 -8.78
N TYR A 153 8.12 2.15 -7.62
CA TYR A 153 7.56 0.83 -7.32
C TYR A 153 6.05 0.78 -7.53
N CYS A 154 5.36 1.88 -7.22
CA CYS A 154 3.93 2.01 -7.43
C CYS A 154 3.51 2.06 -8.92
N LEU A 155 4.44 2.15 -9.88
CA LEU A 155 4.13 2.21 -11.31
C LEU A 155 3.90 0.83 -11.96
N ILE A 156 4.33 -0.26 -11.31
CA ILE A 156 4.26 -1.64 -11.86
C ILE A 156 3.40 -2.53 -10.96
N PRO A 157 2.69 -3.55 -11.46
CA PRO A 157 1.83 -4.41 -10.63
C PRO A 157 2.63 -5.50 -9.89
N SER A 158 3.58 -5.12 -9.04
CA SER A 158 4.44 -6.06 -8.30
C SER A 158 4.41 -5.85 -6.79
N ASN A 159 4.47 -6.96 -6.04
CA ASN A 159 4.62 -7.01 -4.57
C ASN A 159 5.99 -7.52 -4.11
N LYS A 160 6.96 -7.68 -5.04
CA LYS A 160 8.27 -8.30 -4.75
C LYS A 160 9.08 -7.62 -3.64
N ALA A 161 8.92 -6.31 -3.46
CA ALA A 161 9.63 -5.60 -2.40
C ALA A 161 9.02 -5.84 -1.00
N GLN A 162 7.76 -6.28 -0.92
CA GLN A 162 7.05 -6.55 0.33
C GLN A 162 7.04 -5.37 1.31
N LYS A 163 6.91 -4.14 0.78
CA LYS A 163 6.90 -2.90 1.58
C LYS A 163 5.64 -2.08 1.39
N LEU A 164 5.20 -1.45 2.47
CA LEU A 164 4.35 -0.28 2.53
C LEU A 164 5.15 0.94 3.01
N LEU A 165 4.73 2.15 2.63
CA LEU A 165 5.38 3.40 3.02
C LEU A 165 4.46 4.21 3.93
N ILE A 166 5.02 4.63 5.07
CA ILE A 166 4.39 5.53 6.03
C ILE A 166 5.20 6.82 6.05
N ILE A 167 4.52 7.96 5.94
CA ILE A 167 5.12 9.29 6.06
C ILE A 167 4.46 10.01 7.24
N LEU A 168 5.25 10.27 8.28
CA LEU A 168 4.82 10.91 9.51
C LEU A 168 5.14 12.40 9.54
N GLY A 169 4.28 13.18 10.19
CA GLY A 169 4.51 14.58 10.53
C GLY A 169 3.67 15.02 11.73
N LYS A 170 3.63 16.33 11.99
CA LYS A 170 2.81 17.00 13.01
C LYS A 170 1.55 17.66 12.42
N GLY A 171 1.48 17.82 11.10
CA GLY A 171 0.38 18.47 10.39
C GLY A 171 0.83 19.78 9.74
N GLY A 172 0.22 20.11 8.60
CA GLY A 172 0.53 21.35 7.86
C GLY A 172 1.79 21.30 6.99
N GLU A 173 2.63 20.25 7.03
CA GLU A 173 3.90 20.23 6.28
C GLU A 173 3.72 20.11 4.77
N GLY A 174 2.58 19.58 4.31
CA GLY A 174 2.31 19.34 2.90
C GLY A 174 2.51 17.89 2.45
N LYS A 175 2.78 16.94 3.35
CA LYS A 175 2.96 15.50 3.02
C LYS A 175 1.86 14.91 2.14
N SER A 176 0.58 15.25 2.39
CA SER A 176 -0.56 14.78 1.59
C SER A 176 -0.53 15.26 0.12
N ARG A 177 0.28 16.28 -0.22
CA ARG A 177 0.47 16.71 -1.62
C ARG A 177 1.14 15.63 -2.45
N ILE A 178 1.99 14.77 -1.86
CA ILE A 178 2.56 13.58 -2.53
C ILE A 178 1.43 12.68 -3.06
N GLY A 179 0.42 12.40 -2.24
CA GLY A 179 -0.73 11.59 -2.65
C GLY A 179 -1.54 12.21 -3.80
N LEU A 180 -1.67 13.54 -3.82
CA LEU A 180 -2.36 14.26 -4.89
C LEU A 180 -1.57 14.31 -6.21
N VAL A 181 -0.24 14.32 -6.14
CA VAL A 181 0.64 14.13 -7.31
C VAL A 181 0.54 12.69 -7.82
N MET A 182 0.59 11.70 -6.94
CA MET A 182 0.40 10.29 -7.31
C MET A 182 -0.97 10.05 -7.94
N ARG A 183 -2.03 10.72 -7.49
CA ARG A 183 -3.36 10.69 -8.14
C ARG A 183 -3.30 11.16 -9.60
N LYS A 184 -2.53 12.22 -9.87
CA LYS A 184 -2.38 12.77 -11.22
C LYS A 184 -1.59 11.82 -12.13
N ILE A 185 -0.60 11.12 -11.58
CA ILE A 185 0.24 10.15 -12.30
C ILE A 185 -0.52 8.85 -12.56
N LEU A 186 -1.22 8.31 -11.56
CA LEU A 186 -1.85 6.99 -11.61
C LEU A 186 -3.29 7.00 -12.12
N GLY A 187 -3.99 8.14 -12.03
CA GLY A 187 -5.40 8.24 -12.44
C GLY A 187 -6.30 7.28 -11.68
N THR A 188 -7.08 6.49 -12.43
CA THR A 188 -8.00 5.49 -11.88
C THR A 188 -7.28 4.29 -11.25
N ASN A 189 -5.99 4.09 -11.52
CA ASN A 189 -5.20 2.99 -10.92
C ASN A 189 -4.87 3.22 -9.44
N MET A 190 -5.22 4.39 -8.89
CA MET A 190 -5.07 4.72 -7.48
C MET A 190 -6.42 4.75 -6.76
N ASN A 191 -6.45 4.19 -5.56
CA ASN A 191 -7.56 4.30 -4.62
C ASN A 191 -7.20 5.25 -3.47
N VAL A 192 -8.18 5.98 -2.93
CA VAL A 192 -8.04 6.66 -1.62
C VAL A 192 -9.08 6.04 -0.69
N SER A 193 -8.60 5.55 0.44
CA SER A 193 -9.41 4.86 1.44
C SER A 193 -8.67 4.88 2.78
N ASN A 194 -9.16 4.15 3.76
CA ASN A 194 -8.52 3.98 5.05
C ASN A 194 -7.99 2.54 5.20
N ILE A 195 -6.76 2.38 5.69
CA ILE A 195 -6.10 1.08 5.79
C ILE A 195 -6.80 0.15 6.80
N GLN A 196 -7.41 0.69 7.85
CA GLN A 196 -8.22 -0.09 8.80
C GLN A 196 -9.47 -0.65 8.14
N LYS A 197 -10.08 0.10 7.21
CA LYS A 197 -11.22 -0.37 6.44
C LYS A 197 -10.84 -1.57 5.59
N VAL A 198 -9.64 -1.59 5.00
CA VAL A 198 -9.12 -2.72 4.22
C VAL A 198 -8.91 -3.96 5.09
N GLU A 199 -8.42 -3.78 6.32
CA GLU A 199 -8.25 -4.89 7.27
C GLU A 199 -9.60 -5.50 7.68
N HIS A 200 -10.59 -4.68 8.05
CA HIS A 200 -11.81 -5.15 8.70
C HIS A 200 -13.01 -5.35 7.77
N ASN A 201 -13.03 -4.71 6.59
CA ASN A 201 -14.14 -4.80 5.65
C ASN A 201 -13.74 -5.58 4.39
N ARG A 202 -14.27 -6.80 4.26
CA ARG A 202 -14.07 -7.68 3.09
C ARG A 202 -14.39 -7.03 1.75
N PHE A 203 -15.41 -6.16 1.70
CA PHE A 203 -15.79 -5.45 0.47
C PHE A 203 -14.77 -4.38 0.08
N ALA A 204 -14.10 -3.75 1.06
CA ALA A 204 -13.08 -2.75 0.79
C ALA A 204 -11.83 -3.35 0.12
N ARG A 205 -11.56 -4.64 0.33
CA ARG A 205 -10.50 -5.35 -0.38
C ARG A 205 -10.83 -5.53 -1.86
N ALA A 206 -12.09 -5.77 -2.21
CA ALA A 206 -12.52 -5.89 -3.61
C ALA A 206 -12.39 -4.56 -4.38
N ASP A 207 -12.47 -3.41 -3.70
CA ASP A 207 -12.23 -2.08 -4.30
C ASP A 207 -10.76 -1.86 -4.74
N LEU A 208 -9.85 -2.74 -4.27
CA LEU A 208 -8.42 -2.70 -4.57
C LEU A 208 -8.03 -3.62 -5.73
N GLU A 209 -8.97 -4.40 -6.28
CA GLU A 209 -8.69 -5.25 -7.43
C GLU A 209 -8.14 -4.42 -8.59
N TYR A 210 -7.03 -4.88 -9.16
CA TYR A 210 -6.31 -4.20 -10.24
C TYR A 210 -5.80 -2.79 -9.90
N ARG A 211 -5.72 -2.39 -8.63
CA ARG A 211 -5.14 -1.10 -8.21
C ARG A 211 -3.65 -1.20 -7.97
N LEU A 212 -2.93 -0.16 -8.39
CA LEU A 212 -1.48 -0.05 -8.18
C LEU A 212 -1.13 0.59 -6.84
N LEU A 213 -1.96 1.52 -6.35
CA LEU A 213 -1.70 2.24 -5.11
C LEU A 213 -3.00 2.53 -4.36
N MET A 214 -2.98 2.35 -3.06
CA MET A 214 -3.95 2.91 -2.13
C MET A 214 -3.25 3.95 -1.28
N VAL A 215 -3.84 5.14 -1.21
CA VAL A 215 -3.42 6.20 -0.29
C VAL A 215 -4.37 6.28 0.88
N ASP A 216 -3.81 6.30 2.10
CA ASP A 216 -4.49 6.70 3.34
C ASP A 216 -3.94 8.07 3.74
N ASP A 217 -4.76 9.12 3.70
CA ASP A 217 -4.33 10.51 3.90
C ASP A 217 -4.35 10.98 5.37
N ASP A 218 -5.00 10.22 6.25
CA ASP A 218 -5.09 10.45 7.68
C ASP A 218 -5.09 9.12 8.43
N MET A 219 -3.98 8.39 8.33
CA MET A 219 -3.80 7.09 8.95
C MET A 219 -3.72 7.23 10.47
N LYS A 220 -4.67 6.60 11.16
CA LYS A 220 -4.72 6.48 12.63
C LYS A 220 -4.28 5.09 13.04
N LEU A 221 -3.03 4.93 13.45
CA LEU A 221 -2.43 3.62 13.68
C LEU A 221 -2.96 2.94 14.94
N GLU A 222 -3.36 3.72 15.95
CA GLU A 222 -3.98 3.23 17.19
C GLU A 222 -5.24 2.37 16.96
N ALA A 223 -5.87 2.47 15.80
CA ALA A 223 -7.10 1.73 15.49
C ALA A 223 -6.88 0.45 14.66
N LEU A 224 -5.66 0.12 14.24
CA LEU A 224 -5.32 -1.17 13.62
C LEU A 224 -5.03 -2.24 14.68
N LYS A 225 -6.09 -2.91 15.18
CA LYS A 225 -5.95 -3.99 16.19
C LYS A 225 -5.27 -5.24 15.65
N ASP A 226 -5.54 -5.58 14.40
CA ASP A 226 -4.98 -6.70 13.66
C ASP A 226 -4.42 -6.19 12.32
N THR A 227 -3.48 -6.91 11.72
CA THR A 227 -2.87 -6.51 10.43
C THR A 227 -2.74 -7.67 9.45
N ASN A 228 -3.51 -8.74 9.65
CA ASN A 228 -3.33 -9.99 8.93
C ASN A 228 -3.58 -9.82 7.43
N TYR A 229 -4.65 -9.12 7.06
CA TYR A 229 -4.95 -8.88 5.65
C TYR A 229 -3.97 -7.91 5.01
N ILE A 230 -3.57 -6.85 5.71
CA ILE A 230 -2.54 -5.93 5.22
C ILE A 230 -1.22 -6.69 4.97
N LYS A 231 -0.77 -7.51 5.94
CA LYS A 231 0.45 -8.33 5.81
C LYS A 231 0.36 -9.27 4.62
N THR A 232 -0.80 -9.89 4.40
CA THR A 232 -1.07 -10.78 3.25
C THR A 232 -1.00 -10.00 1.94
N ILE A 233 -1.75 -8.90 1.81
CA ILE A 233 -1.81 -8.10 0.57
C ILE A 233 -0.42 -7.57 0.17
N VAL A 234 0.37 -7.08 1.14
CA VAL A 234 1.73 -6.56 0.88
C VAL A 234 2.68 -7.64 0.36
N THR A 235 2.43 -8.92 0.64
CA THR A 235 3.28 -10.04 0.21
C THR A 235 2.59 -10.97 -0.79
N LEU A 236 1.44 -10.55 -1.32
CA LEU A 236 0.64 -11.40 -2.19
C LEU A 236 1.31 -11.50 -3.56
N GLU A 237 1.58 -12.72 -4.02
CA GLU A 237 2.12 -12.99 -5.36
C GLU A 237 1.12 -13.76 -6.25
N ASP A 238 -0.06 -14.09 -5.71
CA ASP A 238 -1.13 -14.82 -6.39
C ASP A 238 -2.49 -14.16 -6.11
N LYS A 239 -3.59 -14.79 -6.51
CA LYS A 239 -4.93 -14.28 -6.27
C LYS A 239 -5.33 -14.38 -4.80
N MET A 240 -6.27 -13.53 -4.44
CA MET A 240 -6.96 -13.57 -3.16
C MET A 240 -8.47 -13.65 -3.40
N ASP A 241 -9.19 -14.24 -2.44
CA ASP A 241 -10.64 -14.25 -2.45
C ASP A 241 -11.21 -12.83 -2.22
N LEU A 242 -11.98 -12.35 -3.18
CA LEU A 242 -12.58 -11.01 -3.18
C LEU A 242 -14.10 -11.08 -3.11
N GLU A 243 -14.63 -10.60 -2.00
CA GLU A 243 -16.08 -10.54 -1.76
C GLU A 243 -16.65 -9.20 -2.21
N ARG A 244 -17.73 -9.24 -3.00
CA ARG A 244 -18.52 -8.06 -3.40
C ARG A 244 -19.92 -8.15 -2.83
N LYS A 245 -20.52 -7.01 -2.48
CA LYS A 245 -21.86 -6.97 -1.91
C LYS A 245 -22.86 -7.61 -2.87
N SER A 246 -23.64 -8.56 -2.37
CA SER A 246 -24.70 -9.27 -3.13
C SER A 246 -24.18 -10.04 -4.36
N LYS A 247 -22.91 -10.44 -4.38
CA LYS A 247 -22.32 -11.29 -5.42
C LYS A 247 -21.55 -12.44 -4.77
N GLN A 248 -21.35 -13.53 -5.51
CA GLN A 248 -20.49 -14.63 -5.09
C GLN A 248 -19.03 -14.15 -5.01
N SER A 249 -18.26 -14.72 -4.08
CA SER A 249 -16.82 -14.45 -3.99
C SER A 249 -16.07 -14.96 -5.21
N VAL A 250 -15.03 -14.24 -5.62
CA VAL A 250 -14.21 -14.57 -6.79
C VAL A 250 -12.73 -14.43 -6.48
N GLN A 251 -11.88 -15.22 -7.15
CA GLN A 251 -10.43 -15.06 -7.09
C GLN A 251 -10.01 -13.87 -7.94
N GLY A 252 -9.39 -12.87 -7.32
CA GLY A 252 -8.97 -11.64 -7.98
C GLY A 252 -7.53 -11.24 -7.70
N ASN A 253 -6.98 -10.38 -8.55
CA ASN A 253 -5.60 -9.92 -8.44
C ASN A 253 -5.48 -8.69 -7.53
N LEU A 254 -4.66 -8.80 -6.49
CA LEU A 254 -4.25 -7.69 -5.65
C LEU A 254 -2.73 -7.53 -5.67
N TYR A 255 -2.28 -6.40 -6.21
CA TYR A 255 -0.88 -5.98 -6.19
C TYR A 255 -0.73 -4.56 -5.65
N VAL A 256 -1.76 -4.07 -4.95
CA VAL A 256 -1.82 -2.69 -4.47
C VAL A 256 -0.74 -2.43 -3.42
N ARG A 257 -0.03 -1.31 -3.57
CA ARG A 257 0.87 -0.78 -2.52
C ARG A 257 0.11 0.18 -1.62
N PHE A 258 0.55 0.31 -0.37
CA PHE A 258 -0.05 1.24 0.59
C PHE A 258 0.87 2.43 0.84
N LEU A 259 0.39 3.65 0.61
CA LEU A 259 1.06 4.89 1.00
C LEU A 259 0.21 5.59 2.05
N CYS A 260 0.72 5.65 3.27
CA CYS A 260 -0.04 6.16 4.40
C CYS A 260 0.60 7.43 4.94
N PHE A 261 -0.20 8.47 5.14
CA PHE A 261 0.19 9.70 5.80
C PHE A 261 -0.40 9.70 7.21
N GLY A 262 0.43 9.91 8.23
CA GLY A 262 -0.01 9.92 9.62
C GLY A 262 0.52 11.14 10.37
N ASN A 263 -0.13 11.49 11.48
CA ASN A 263 0.36 12.48 12.41
C ASN A 263 0.84 11.80 13.70
N GLY A 264 1.92 12.31 14.30
CA GLY A 264 2.47 11.78 15.56
C GLY A 264 3.41 10.57 15.36
N SER A 265 3.59 9.80 16.44
CA SER A 265 4.47 8.62 16.46
C SER A 265 3.69 7.31 16.31
N LEU A 266 4.35 6.29 15.75
CA LEU A 266 3.83 4.92 15.60
C LEU A 266 3.65 4.16 16.92
N SER A 267 3.87 4.81 18.07
CA SER A 267 3.91 4.19 19.41
C SER A 267 2.61 3.48 19.79
N ALA A 268 1.50 3.80 19.14
CA ALA A 268 0.18 3.23 19.40
C ALA A 268 -0.15 1.99 18.55
N LEU A 269 0.79 1.45 17.76
CA LEU A 269 0.56 0.22 17.00
C LEU A 269 0.19 -0.96 17.92
N HIS A 270 -0.98 -1.57 17.66
CA HIS A 270 -1.43 -2.73 18.42
C HIS A 270 -0.72 -4.02 17.96
N ASP A 271 -0.54 -4.21 16.64
CA ASP A 271 0.28 -5.32 16.11
C ASP A 271 1.77 -4.97 16.19
N ARG A 272 2.42 -5.59 17.17
CA ARG A 272 3.84 -5.39 17.51
C ARG A 272 4.75 -6.47 16.91
N SER A 273 4.24 -7.25 15.96
CA SER A 273 4.99 -8.36 15.37
C SER A 273 6.09 -7.86 14.44
N TYR A 274 7.26 -8.50 14.50
CA TYR A 274 8.34 -8.24 13.53
C TYR A 274 7.87 -8.42 12.07
N GLY A 275 6.89 -9.32 11.85
CA GLY A 275 6.26 -9.52 10.56
C GLY A 275 5.60 -8.25 10.00
N PHE A 276 4.95 -7.45 10.84
CA PHE A 276 4.36 -6.19 10.37
C PHE A 276 5.44 -5.11 10.18
N TYR A 277 6.33 -4.92 11.16
CA TYR A 277 7.38 -3.91 11.09
C TYR A 277 8.32 -4.07 9.90
N ARG A 278 8.75 -5.31 9.59
CA ARG A 278 9.63 -5.55 8.45
C ARG A 278 9.01 -5.16 7.10
N ARG A 279 7.68 -5.01 7.01
CA ARG A 279 6.96 -4.58 5.81
C ARG A 279 6.83 -3.06 5.73
N GLN A 280 7.31 -2.30 6.70
CA GLN A 280 7.18 -0.84 6.71
C GLN A 280 8.48 -0.18 6.24
N ILE A 281 8.32 0.98 5.60
CA ILE A 281 9.30 2.04 5.48
C ILE A 281 8.67 3.25 6.15
N ILE A 282 9.39 3.93 7.04
CA ILE A 282 8.86 5.07 7.80
C ILE A 282 9.76 6.27 7.55
N LEU A 283 9.22 7.27 6.86
CA LEU A 283 9.84 8.58 6.67
C LEU A 283 9.17 9.59 7.59
N THR A 284 9.94 10.59 8.03
CA THR A 284 9.45 11.67 8.88
C THR A 284 9.76 13.00 8.23
N VAL A 285 8.74 13.80 7.97
CA VAL A 285 8.92 15.13 7.35
C VAL A 285 9.63 16.12 8.27
N LYS A 286 10.21 17.16 7.69
CA LYS A 286 10.79 18.29 8.39
C LYS A 286 9.71 19.11 9.09
N ASP A 287 10.09 19.80 10.16
CA ASP A 287 9.23 20.76 10.83
C ASP A 287 8.95 21.97 9.92
N VAL A 288 7.74 22.53 10.03
CA VAL A 288 7.36 23.73 9.28
C VAL A 288 8.16 24.94 9.78
N PRO A 289 8.89 25.66 8.91
CA PRO A 289 9.51 26.93 9.30
C PRO A 289 8.47 27.94 9.79
N ALA A 290 8.78 28.67 10.86
CA ALA A 290 7.83 29.59 11.50
C ALA A 290 7.36 30.73 10.58
N ASP A 291 8.18 31.10 9.60
CA ASP A 291 7.96 32.16 8.61
C ASP A 291 7.48 31.61 7.25
N ARG A 292 7.19 30.30 7.15
CA ARG A 292 6.73 29.71 5.89
C ARG A 292 5.39 30.30 5.48
N VAL A 293 5.32 30.78 4.24
CA VAL A 293 4.07 31.20 3.59
C VAL A 293 3.58 30.07 2.70
N ASP A 294 2.40 29.55 3.00
CA ASP A 294 1.79 28.47 2.23
C ASP A 294 1.28 28.98 0.88
N ASP A 295 1.74 28.34 -0.20
CA ASP A 295 1.22 28.58 -1.55
C ASP A 295 -0.08 27.81 -1.77
N PRO A 296 -1.25 28.48 -1.83
CA PRO A 296 -2.53 27.79 -1.99
C PRO A 296 -2.65 27.06 -3.33
N TYR A 297 -1.81 27.41 -4.31
CA TYR A 297 -1.80 26.80 -5.65
C TYR A 297 -0.64 25.80 -5.85
N LEU A 298 -0.01 25.36 -4.76
CA LEU A 298 1.15 24.46 -4.84
C LEU A 298 0.80 23.19 -5.60
N ILE A 299 -0.37 22.58 -5.33
CA ILE A 299 -0.72 21.31 -5.95
C ILE A 299 -0.95 21.43 -7.46
N GLU A 300 -1.56 22.51 -7.94
CA GLU A 300 -1.75 22.78 -9.36
C GLU A 300 -0.41 22.94 -10.07
N LYS A 301 0.55 23.61 -9.42
CA LYS A 301 1.91 23.76 -9.94
C LYS A 301 2.64 22.42 -10.03
N LEU A 302 2.55 21.59 -8.99
CA LEU A 302 3.15 20.25 -8.99
C LEU A 302 2.49 19.32 -10.02
N GLN A 303 1.17 19.36 -10.18
CA GLN A 303 0.44 18.54 -11.15
C GLN A 303 0.72 18.91 -12.61
N ARG A 304 1.20 20.13 -12.89
CA ARG A 304 1.69 20.51 -14.22
C ARG A 304 3.01 19.81 -14.58
N GLU A 305 3.77 19.37 -13.59
CA GLU A 305 5.03 18.64 -13.76
C GLU A 305 4.80 17.11 -13.77
N ALA A 306 3.55 16.62 -13.86
CA ALA A 306 3.24 15.20 -13.68
C ALA A 306 4.00 14.25 -14.62
N ASP A 307 4.20 14.62 -15.89
CA ASP A 307 4.98 13.82 -16.85
C ASP A 307 6.47 13.77 -16.45
N ASP A 308 7.05 14.88 -16.00
CA ASP A 308 8.44 14.92 -15.52
C ASP A 308 8.61 14.22 -14.16
N ILE A 309 7.63 14.32 -13.26
CA ILE A 309 7.62 13.57 -11.99
C ILE A 309 7.49 12.08 -12.28
N PHE A 310 6.69 11.67 -13.26
CA PHE A 310 6.64 10.28 -13.70
C PHE A 310 8.01 9.77 -14.18
N LEU A 311 8.72 10.55 -15.00
CA LEU A 311 10.09 10.20 -15.40
C LEU A 311 11.03 10.11 -14.19
N TRP A 312 10.92 11.03 -13.23
CA TRP A 312 11.67 10.98 -11.97
C TRP A 312 11.36 9.71 -11.16
N CYS A 313 10.09 9.29 -11.07
CA CYS A 313 9.69 8.02 -10.45
C CYS A 313 10.26 6.81 -11.22
N LEU A 314 10.28 6.86 -12.56
CA LEU A 314 10.82 5.80 -13.40
C LEU A 314 12.33 5.60 -13.16
N HIS A 315 13.09 6.68 -12.94
CA HIS A 315 14.49 6.58 -12.51
C HIS A 315 14.64 5.87 -11.15
N GLY A 316 13.77 6.19 -10.19
CA GLY A 316 13.70 5.47 -8.91
C GLY A 316 13.40 3.98 -9.09
N LEU A 317 12.40 3.64 -9.91
CA LEU A 317 12.06 2.25 -10.22
C LEU A 317 13.25 1.51 -10.81
N LYS A 318 13.95 2.08 -11.80
CA LYS A 318 15.15 1.47 -12.39
C LYS A 318 16.21 1.18 -11.34
N ARG A 319 16.45 2.11 -10.42
CA ARG A 319 17.39 1.91 -9.30
C ARG A 319 16.95 0.78 -8.37
N LEU A 320 15.67 0.75 -7.99
CA LEU A 320 15.10 -0.31 -7.15
C LEU A 320 15.21 -1.69 -7.80
N LEU A 321 14.90 -1.80 -9.10
CA LEU A 321 15.01 -3.07 -9.84
C LEU A 321 16.46 -3.53 -9.95
N LYS A 322 17.40 -2.61 -10.21
CA LYS A 322 18.84 -2.90 -10.21
C LYS A 322 19.32 -3.40 -8.85
N ASN A 323 18.70 -2.94 -7.76
CA ASN A 323 19.01 -3.37 -6.39
C ASN A 323 18.11 -4.54 -5.91
N GLU A 324 17.54 -5.33 -6.83
CA GLU A 324 16.74 -6.52 -6.51
C GLU A 324 15.60 -6.24 -5.51
N TYR A 325 14.86 -5.14 -5.73
CA TYR A 325 13.76 -4.68 -4.85
C TYR A 325 14.20 -4.30 -3.42
N ARG A 326 15.49 -4.11 -3.17
CA ARG A 326 15.98 -3.54 -1.91
C ARG A 326 15.97 -2.02 -2.01
N PHE A 327 15.15 -1.40 -1.17
CA PHE A 327 15.11 0.05 -1.08
C PHE A 327 16.43 0.61 -0.54
N THR A 328 16.82 1.75 -1.07
CA THR A 328 17.74 2.67 -0.41
C THR A 328 17.02 3.16 0.85
N ILE A 329 17.62 2.97 2.04
CA ILE A 329 17.03 3.37 3.33
C ILE A 329 18.09 4.17 4.09
N SER A 330 17.77 5.43 4.41
CA SER A 330 18.62 6.31 5.21
C SER A 330 18.74 5.81 6.66
N GLU A 331 19.78 6.26 7.38
CA GLU A 331 19.91 5.98 8.82
C GLU A 331 18.73 6.55 9.62
N ARG A 332 18.17 7.69 9.21
CA ARG A 332 16.98 8.29 9.81
C ARG A 332 15.77 7.37 9.64
N ALA A 333 15.52 6.85 8.45
CA ALA A 333 14.43 5.92 8.19
C ALA A 333 14.58 4.59 8.95
N LYS A 334 15.81 4.07 9.10
CA LYS A 334 16.10 2.91 9.97
C LYS A 334 15.78 3.23 11.43
N LYS A 335 16.20 4.40 11.91
CA LYS A 335 15.94 4.86 13.28
C LYS A 335 14.44 5.03 13.53
N ASN A 336 13.69 5.64 12.61
CA ASN A 336 12.24 5.77 12.70
C ASN A 336 11.55 4.40 12.87
N LEU A 337 11.98 3.39 12.10
CA LEU A 337 11.46 2.03 12.23
C LEU A 337 11.84 1.40 13.58
N HIS A 338 13.07 1.59 14.04
CA HIS A 338 13.53 1.09 15.33
C HIS A 338 12.75 1.73 16.49
N GLU A 339 12.58 3.05 16.49
CA GLU A 339 11.80 3.79 17.49
C GLU A 339 10.32 3.35 17.48
N ALA A 340 9.75 3.09 16.30
CA ALA A 340 8.40 2.53 16.18
C ALA A 340 8.29 1.10 16.75
N MET A 341 9.34 0.29 16.63
CA MET A 341 9.42 -1.05 17.23
C MET A 341 9.57 -0.99 18.75
N GLU A 342 10.46 -0.14 19.26
CA GLU A 342 10.71 0.01 20.70
C GLU A 342 9.51 0.58 21.44
N SER A 343 8.91 1.65 20.90
CA SER A 343 7.70 2.25 21.48
C SER A 343 6.50 1.29 21.44
N GLY A 344 6.40 0.47 20.40
CA GLY A 344 5.40 -0.58 20.31
C GLY A 344 5.68 -1.74 21.26
N ASN A 345 6.93 -2.10 21.53
CA ASN A 345 7.26 -3.26 22.35
C ASN A 345 8.32 -2.91 23.40
N ASN A 346 7.84 -2.48 24.58
CA ASN A 346 8.69 -2.13 25.72
C ASN A 346 9.52 -3.30 26.29
N ILE A 347 9.29 -4.55 25.83
CA ILE A 347 10.20 -5.66 26.11
C ILE A 347 11.57 -5.41 25.43
N ILE A 348 11.61 -4.75 24.28
CA ILE A 348 12.88 -4.42 23.58
C ILE A 348 13.74 -3.52 24.46
N ALA A 349 13.16 -2.45 24.99
CA ALA A 349 13.83 -1.52 25.89
C ALA A 349 14.24 -2.20 27.20
N PHE A 350 13.38 -3.02 27.79
CA PHE A 350 13.73 -3.85 28.95
C PHE A 350 14.95 -4.75 28.68
N MET A 351 15.02 -5.38 27.51
CA MET A 351 16.11 -6.28 27.14
C MET A 351 17.47 -5.56 26.98
N GLN A 352 17.48 -4.23 26.90
CA GLN A 352 18.69 -3.40 26.90
C GLN A 352 19.04 -2.85 28.30
N SER A 353 18.19 -3.10 29.31
CA SER A 353 18.36 -2.52 30.64
C SER A 353 19.33 -3.33 31.51
N ALA A 354 20.59 -2.92 31.47
CA ALA A 354 21.69 -3.58 32.19
C ALA A 354 21.51 -3.65 33.72
N GLY A 355 20.64 -2.81 34.32
CA GLY A 355 20.37 -2.80 35.75
C GLY A 355 19.31 -3.80 36.23
N TYR A 356 18.55 -4.41 35.33
CA TYR A 356 17.46 -5.35 35.67
C TYR A 356 17.77 -6.77 35.22
N ILE A 357 18.45 -6.90 34.10
CA ILE A 357 18.86 -8.18 33.53
C ILE A 357 20.30 -8.10 32.99
N ARG A 358 20.91 -9.26 32.80
CA ARG A 358 22.18 -9.38 32.10
C ARG A 358 22.18 -10.63 31.23
N LEU A 359 22.62 -10.45 29.99
CA LEU A 359 22.88 -11.53 29.04
C LEU A 359 24.30 -12.05 29.32
N GLU A 360 24.40 -13.31 29.71
CA GLU A 360 25.66 -13.95 30.10
C GLU A 360 25.55 -15.46 29.93
N GLU A 361 26.51 -16.05 29.22
CA GLU A 361 26.58 -17.49 29.01
C GLU A 361 26.64 -18.24 30.35
N ASN A 362 26.09 -19.46 30.39
CA ASN A 362 26.00 -20.31 31.58
C ASN A 362 25.14 -19.75 32.74
N THR A 363 24.39 -18.66 32.53
CA THR A 363 23.40 -18.18 33.50
C THR A 363 21.99 -18.66 33.14
N THR A 364 21.08 -18.67 34.12
CA THR A 364 19.69 -19.08 33.89
C THR A 364 18.72 -18.24 34.71
N ALA A 365 17.54 -17.99 34.17
CA ALA A 365 16.43 -17.42 34.91
C ALA A 365 15.09 -18.04 34.52
N THR A 366 14.22 -18.23 35.50
CA THR A 366 12.85 -18.70 35.25
C THR A 366 12.05 -17.62 34.51
N SER A 367 11.06 -18.03 33.70
CA SER A 367 10.17 -17.09 33.03
C SER A 367 9.42 -16.20 34.03
N LYS A 368 9.17 -16.71 35.25
CA LYS A 368 8.58 -15.95 36.34
C LYS A 368 9.49 -14.82 36.81
N ASN A 369 10.76 -15.12 37.11
CA ASN A 369 11.69 -14.12 37.63
C ASN A 369 11.98 -13.05 36.58
N LEU A 370 12.17 -13.45 35.31
CA LEU A 370 12.33 -12.50 34.21
C LEU A 370 11.10 -11.60 34.04
N TYR A 371 9.90 -12.18 34.12
CA TYR A 371 8.67 -11.39 34.01
C TYR A 371 8.48 -10.43 35.19
N GLN A 372 8.84 -10.84 36.41
CA GLN A 372 8.80 -9.95 37.58
C GLN A 372 9.81 -8.80 37.45
N ALA A 373 11.04 -9.09 37.01
CA ALA A 373 12.02 -8.04 36.73
C ALA A 373 11.54 -7.07 35.66
N TYR A 374 10.88 -7.58 34.62
CA TYR A 374 10.24 -6.78 33.58
C TYR A 374 9.09 -5.92 34.10
N CYS A 375 8.20 -6.47 34.94
CA CYS A 375 7.13 -5.68 35.57
C CYS A 375 7.71 -4.56 36.43
N ARG A 376 8.80 -4.82 37.16
CA ARG A 376 9.47 -3.81 37.98
C ARG A 376 10.11 -2.70 37.12
N TRP A 377 10.81 -3.09 36.06
CA TRP A 377 11.31 -2.13 35.08
C TRP A 377 10.18 -1.29 34.49
N CYS A 378 9.03 -1.89 34.19
CA CYS A 378 7.87 -1.15 33.68
C CYS A 378 7.37 -0.11 34.70
N GLU A 379 7.24 -0.50 35.98
CA GLU A 379 6.85 0.41 37.06
C GLU A 379 7.83 1.59 37.19
N ASP A 380 9.13 1.31 37.24
CA ASP A 380 10.17 2.32 37.40
C ASP A 380 10.26 3.27 36.19
N ASN A 381 9.78 2.86 35.00
CA ASN A 381 9.80 3.65 33.77
C ASN A 381 8.42 4.16 33.33
N THR A 382 7.39 4.05 34.18
CA THR A 382 6.00 4.49 33.88
C THR A 382 5.40 3.79 32.64
N GLU A 383 5.82 2.56 32.40
CA GLU A 383 5.40 1.70 31.30
C GLU A 383 4.35 0.68 31.75
N LYS A 384 3.49 0.23 30.82
CA LYS A 384 2.52 -0.84 31.12
C LYS A 384 3.09 -2.20 30.71
N PRO A 385 3.19 -3.18 31.62
CA PRO A 385 3.71 -4.50 31.27
C PRO A 385 2.76 -5.23 30.31
N MET A 386 3.34 -5.86 29.29
CA MET A 386 2.66 -6.84 28.44
C MET A 386 2.37 -8.12 29.23
N SER A 387 1.47 -8.98 28.74
CA SER A 387 1.16 -10.23 29.43
C SER A 387 2.39 -11.15 29.56
N ALA A 388 2.46 -11.95 30.63
CA ALA A 388 3.54 -12.93 30.82
C ALA A 388 3.71 -13.91 29.65
N LYS A 389 2.61 -14.25 28.98
CA LYS A 389 2.61 -15.08 27.77
C LYS A 389 3.27 -14.35 26.60
N SER A 390 2.93 -13.09 26.37
CA SER A 390 3.53 -12.25 25.32
C SER A 390 5.02 -12.02 25.58
N PHE A 391 5.39 -11.73 26.83
CA PHE A 391 6.79 -11.58 27.26
C PHE A 391 7.61 -12.84 26.98
N SER A 392 7.13 -13.99 27.45
CA SER A 392 7.82 -15.27 27.24
C SER A 392 7.86 -15.67 25.76
N GLY A 393 6.79 -15.38 24.99
CA GLY A 393 6.74 -15.62 23.55
C GLY A 393 7.78 -14.79 22.80
N TYR A 394 7.91 -13.50 23.13
CA TYR A 394 8.90 -12.61 22.52
C TYR A 394 10.34 -13.13 22.74
N LEU A 395 10.69 -13.55 23.95
CA LEU A 395 12.02 -14.10 24.24
C LEU A 395 12.30 -15.38 23.44
N LYS A 396 11.32 -16.29 23.31
CA LYS A 396 11.44 -17.51 22.48
C LYS A 396 11.68 -17.19 21.01
N GLU A 397 10.93 -16.24 20.47
CA GLU A 397 11.07 -15.81 19.08
C GLU A 397 12.43 -15.15 18.79
N ASN A 398 13.08 -14.61 19.83
CA ASN A 398 14.33 -13.84 19.73
C ASN A 398 15.54 -14.54 20.39
N GLU A 399 15.49 -15.86 20.61
CA GLU A 399 16.59 -16.64 21.21
C GLU A 399 17.94 -16.37 20.56
N LYS A 400 17.99 -16.42 19.22
CA LYS A 400 19.21 -16.16 18.45
C LYS A 400 19.73 -14.74 18.61
N LYS A 401 18.84 -13.75 18.72
CA LYS A 401 19.19 -12.33 18.82
C LYS A 401 19.86 -12.02 20.16
N TYR A 402 19.36 -12.63 21.23
CA TYR A 402 19.84 -12.38 22.59
C TYR A 402 20.82 -13.45 23.10
N HIS A 403 21.15 -14.44 22.27
CA HIS A 403 21.98 -15.59 22.65
C HIS A 403 21.43 -16.31 23.91
N ILE A 404 20.11 -16.50 23.95
CA ILE A 404 19.39 -17.20 25.03
C ILE A 404 18.72 -18.46 24.50
N HIS A 405 18.43 -19.42 25.38
CA HIS A 405 17.79 -20.69 25.01
C HIS A 405 16.64 -21.04 25.95
N TYR A 406 15.44 -21.26 25.41
CA TYR A 406 14.31 -21.70 26.21
C TYR A 406 14.50 -23.12 26.73
N SER A 407 14.17 -23.32 28.00
CA SER A 407 14.20 -24.63 28.64
C SER A 407 13.00 -24.80 29.56
N THR A 408 12.54 -26.05 29.70
CA THR A 408 11.55 -26.44 30.71
C THR A 408 12.17 -26.91 32.01
N ASN A 409 13.51 -26.93 32.08
CA ASN A 409 14.31 -27.49 33.18
C ASN A 409 15.23 -26.44 33.82
N ILE A 410 14.69 -25.26 34.14
CA ILE A 410 15.43 -24.24 34.89
C ILE A 410 15.20 -24.43 36.39
N PRO A 411 16.26 -24.51 37.22
CA PRO A 411 16.11 -24.58 38.68
C PRO A 411 15.33 -23.36 39.20
N SER A 412 14.31 -23.61 40.02
CA SER A 412 13.50 -22.59 40.69
C SER A 412 13.75 -22.61 42.20
N ASP A 413 13.49 -21.48 42.86
CA ASP A 413 13.75 -21.27 44.29
C ASP A 413 12.99 -22.23 45.23
N ASN A 414 11.96 -22.90 44.71
CA ASN A 414 11.19 -23.93 45.40
C ASN A 414 11.74 -25.36 45.21
N GLY A 415 12.96 -25.51 44.68
CA GLY A 415 13.64 -26.80 44.48
C GLY A 415 13.07 -27.65 43.34
N LYS A 416 12.17 -27.10 42.51
CA LYS A 416 11.61 -27.78 41.33
C LYS A 416 12.16 -27.16 40.04
N ASN A 417 11.95 -27.86 38.92
CA ASN A 417 12.21 -27.33 37.59
C ASN A 417 11.04 -26.46 37.12
N ALA A 418 11.37 -25.33 36.48
CA ALA A 418 10.44 -24.41 35.89
C ALA A 418 10.82 -24.08 34.44
N ARG A 419 9.86 -23.49 33.73
CA ARG A 419 10.09 -22.91 32.40
C ARG A 419 10.93 -21.64 32.55
N GLY A 420 11.89 -21.43 31.65
CA GLY A 420 12.77 -20.26 31.67
C GLY A 420 13.74 -20.24 30.50
N PHE A 421 14.82 -19.48 30.66
CA PHE A 421 15.82 -19.27 29.63
C PHE A 421 17.23 -19.44 30.22
N GLN A 422 18.13 -20.01 29.43
CA GLN A 422 19.58 -20.02 29.65
C GLN A 422 20.20 -18.83 28.91
N GLY A 423 21.38 -18.38 29.34
CA GLY A 423 22.08 -17.21 28.76
C GLY A 423 21.62 -15.86 29.33
N ILE A 424 20.75 -15.85 30.34
CA ILE A 424 20.18 -14.64 30.94
C ILE A 424 19.92 -14.83 32.43
N HIS A 425 20.18 -13.78 33.23
CA HIS A 425 19.76 -13.70 34.62
C HIS A 425 19.22 -12.33 35.02
N THR A 426 18.47 -12.29 36.12
CA THR A 426 17.95 -11.05 36.73
C THR A 426 18.96 -10.47 37.72
N GLN A 427 19.19 -9.15 37.68
CA GLN A 427 20.12 -8.47 38.60
C GLN A 427 19.45 -7.94 39.87
N ILE A 428 18.12 -7.81 39.86
CA ILE A 428 17.36 -7.32 41.02
C ILE A 428 16.95 -8.48 41.92
N ARG A 429 17.03 -8.27 43.25
CA ARG A 429 16.43 -9.18 44.22
C ARG A 429 14.91 -8.99 44.19
N ILE A 430 14.20 -10.02 43.76
CA ILE A 430 12.75 -10.01 43.64
C ILE A 430 12.15 -10.56 44.94
N ASP A 431 12.48 -9.91 46.06
CA ASP A 431 11.94 -10.31 47.36
C ASP A 431 10.48 -9.79 47.47
N ASN A 432 9.54 -10.73 47.34
CA ASN A 432 8.11 -10.61 47.61
C ASN A 432 7.30 -9.60 46.77
N TYR A 433 6.83 -10.06 45.61
CA TYR A 433 5.62 -9.52 44.98
C TYR A 433 4.47 -10.51 45.24
N ARG A 434 3.49 -10.11 46.06
CA ARG A 434 2.19 -10.77 46.22
C ARG A 434 1.13 -10.03 45.44
#